data_AF-A0A1Q7ANN5-F1
#
_entry.id   AF-A0A1Q7ANN5-F1
#
_cell.length_a   1.000
_cell.length_b   1.000
_cell.length_c   1.000
_cell.angle_alpha   90.00
_cell.angle_beta   90.00
_cell.angle_gamma   90.00
#
_symmetry.space_group_name_H-M   'P 1'
#
loop_
_entity.id
_entity.type
_entity.pdbx_description
1 polymer ?
#
loop_
_entity_poly.entity_id
_entity_poly.type
_entity_poly.pdbx_seq_one_letter_code
_entity_poly.pdbx_strand_id
1 'polypeptide(L)'
;MKYSDLDSIYIATDDLKLPNIAINKPGAGVFHRFDPALCLTAPGRSRSWWRLPGWFYPGAEKAGLSYHRDVSRWTPGEDHVLLHSAGRGQEFVFDCQEYPEAVAWLSALLCLNRDT
;
A
#
# COMPACT_ATOMS: atom_id res chain seq x y z
N MET A 1 6.12 -27.15 12.76
CA MET A 1 6.13 -25.88 12.00
C MET A 1 6.86 -24.88 12.88
N LYS A 2 8.00 -24.32 12.45
CA LYS A 2 8.74 -23.33 13.23
C LYS A 2 8.33 -21.96 12.70
N TYR A 3 7.63 -21.19 13.52
CA TYR A 3 7.38 -19.78 13.26
C TYR A 3 8.65 -18.98 13.58
N SER A 4 8.92 -17.94 12.79
CA SER A 4 9.98 -16.97 13.06
C SER A 4 9.43 -15.80 13.86
N ASP A 5 10.30 -15.02 14.50
CA ASP A 5 9.91 -13.78 15.22
C ASP A 5 9.28 -12.71 14.30
N LEU A 6 9.34 -12.92 12.97
CA LEU A 6 8.73 -12.04 11.97
C LEU A 6 7.31 -12.46 11.59
N ASP A 7 6.86 -13.65 12.01
CA ASP A 7 5.51 -14.11 11.71
C ASP A 7 4.49 -13.31 12.53
N SER A 8 3.67 -12.53 11.83
CA SER A 8 2.75 -11.57 12.43
C SER A 8 1.31 -11.88 12.03
N ILE A 9 0.37 -11.72 12.97
CA ILE A 9 -1.07 -11.70 12.70
C ILE A 9 -1.57 -10.29 12.96
N TYR A 10 -2.18 -9.69 11.94
CA TYR A 10 -2.80 -8.37 12.07
C TYR A 10 -4.26 -8.54 12.47
N ILE A 11 -4.63 -7.93 13.60
CA ILE A 11 -6.01 -7.89 14.08
C ILE A 11 -6.51 -6.45 13.91
N ALA A 12 -7.63 -6.30 13.22
CA ALA A 12 -8.25 -5.01 13.00
C ALA A 12 -8.71 -4.38 14.33
N THR A 13 -8.58 -3.07 14.46
CA THR A 13 -9.23 -2.32 15.54
C THR A 13 -10.72 -2.13 15.24
N ASP A 14 -11.49 -1.75 16.25
CA ASP A 14 -12.91 -1.42 16.05
C ASP A 14 -13.05 -0.20 15.11
N ASP A 15 -12.28 0.85 15.39
CA ASP A 15 -12.21 2.07 14.59
C ASP A 15 -10.83 2.26 13.98
N LEU A 16 -10.78 2.72 12.73
CA LEU A 16 -9.54 3.09 12.07
C LEU A 16 -8.94 4.35 12.73
N LYS A 17 -7.65 4.28 13.08
CA LYS A 17 -6.88 5.42 13.58
C LYS A 17 -5.72 5.70 12.64
N LEU A 18 -5.71 6.87 12.03
CA LEU A 18 -4.56 7.35 11.26
C LEU A 18 -3.84 8.48 12.02
N PRO A 19 -2.51 8.60 11.92
CA PRO A 19 -1.78 9.69 12.55
C PRO A 19 -2.33 11.06 12.12
N ASN A 20 -2.77 11.87 13.08
CA ASN A 20 -3.27 13.24 12.88
C ASN A 20 -4.46 13.38 11.90
N ILE A 21 -5.14 12.29 11.54
CA ILE A 21 -6.33 12.32 10.67
C ILE A 21 -7.46 11.51 11.33
N ALA A 22 -8.58 12.18 11.59
CA ALA A 22 -9.80 11.51 12.02
C ALA A 22 -10.58 10.99 10.81
N ILE A 23 -10.73 9.67 10.71
CA ILE A 23 -11.61 9.03 9.73
C ILE A 23 -12.65 8.24 10.50
N ASN A 24 -13.93 8.58 10.32
CA ASN A 24 -15.04 7.87 10.95
C ASN A 24 -15.36 6.58 10.18
N LYS A 25 -14.46 5.59 10.26
CA LYS A 25 -14.60 4.28 9.59
C LYS A 25 -14.14 3.13 10.51
N PRO A 26 -14.71 1.92 10.34
CA PRO A 26 -14.24 0.74 11.06
C PRO A 26 -12.76 0.43 10.76
N GLY A 27 -12.06 -0.23 11.69
CA GLY A 27 -10.64 -0.56 11.51
C GLY A 27 -10.34 -1.62 10.44
N ALA A 28 -11.38 -2.28 9.90
CA ALA A 28 -11.30 -3.09 8.69
C ALA A 28 -12.63 -3.08 7.92
N GLY A 29 -12.58 -3.46 6.65
CA GLY A 29 -13.76 -3.56 5.81
C GLY A 29 -13.42 -3.82 4.35
N VAL A 30 -14.40 -3.65 3.47
CA VAL A 30 -14.26 -3.81 2.02
C VAL A 30 -14.70 -2.55 1.30
N PHE A 31 -14.10 -2.27 0.15
CA PHE A 31 -14.65 -1.30 -0.79
C PHE A 31 -15.80 -1.95 -1.56
N HIS A 32 -17.03 -1.49 -1.33
CA HIS A 32 -18.22 -2.07 -1.95
C HIS A 32 -18.35 -1.76 -3.45
N ARG A 33 -17.60 -0.78 -3.95
CA ARG A 33 -17.59 -0.37 -5.35
C ARG A 33 -16.15 -0.34 -5.84
N PHE A 34 -15.97 -0.78 -7.06
CA PHE A 34 -14.70 -0.60 -7.76
C PHE A 34 -14.50 0.87 -8.09
N ASP A 35 -13.29 1.40 -7.81
CA ASP A 35 -12.84 2.72 -8.26
C ASP A 35 -11.44 2.55 -8.88
N PRO A 36 -11.15 3.15 -10.05
CA PRO A 36 -9.82 3.12 -10.64
C PRO A 36 -8.69 3.57 -9.70
N ALA A 37 -8.96 4.46 -8.74
CA ALA A 37 -7.98 4.89 -7.74
C ALA A 37 -7.55 3.78 -6.76
N LEU A 38 -8.38 2.74 -6.58
CA LEU A 38 -8.06 1.56 -5.78
C LEU A 38 -7.26 0.51 -6.57
N CYS A 39 -7.20 0.64 -7.90
CA CYS A 39 -6.50 -0.29 -8.75
C CYS A 39 -5.01 0.06 -8.83
N LEU A 40 -4.17 -0.77 -8.22
CA LEU A 40 -2.72 -0.61 -8.32
C LEU A 40 -2.16 -1.16 -9.62
N THR A 41 -2.89 -1.98 -10.39
CA THR A 41 -2.36 -2.57 -11.64
C THR A 41 -2.04 -1.47 -12.64
N ALA A 42 -0.81 -1.46 -13.15
CA ALA A 42 -0.36 -0.50 -14.14
C ALA A 42 -1.17 -0.66 -15.45
N PRO A 43 -1.69 0.43 -16.04
CA PRO A 43 -2.46 0.37 -17.27
C PRO A 43 -1.71 -0.36 -18.40
N GLY A 44 -2.40 -1.27 -19.08
CA GLY A 44 -1.84 -2.05 -20.20
C GLY A 44 -0.81 -3.12 -19.80
N ARG A 45 -0.65 -3.42 -18.51
CA ARG A 45 0.30 -4.43 -18.01
C ARG A 45 -0.43 -5.59 -17.30
N SER A 46 0.31 -6.67 -17.03
CA SER A 46 -0.18 -7.77 -16.22
C SER A 46 -0.37 -7.34 -14.75
N ARG A 47 -1.14 -8.12 -14.00
CA ARG A 47 -1.45 -7.91 -12.57
C ARG A 47 -0.22 -7.85 -11.64
N SER A 48 0.94 -8.33 -12.11
CA SER A 48 2.22 -8.27 -11.38
C SER A 48 2.93 -6.92 -11.54
N TRP A 49 2.45 -6.04 -12.42
CA TRP A 49 2.99 -4.69 -12.57
C TRP A 49 2.06 -3.70 -11.91
N TRP A 50 2.56 -3.02 -10.88
CA TRP A 50 1.81 -2.01 -10.15
C TRP A 50 2.32 -0.62 -10.50
N ARG A 51 1.42 0.36 -10.56
CA ARG A 51 1.74 1.78 -10.63
C ARG A 51 1.39 2.41 -9.29
N LEU A 52 2.40 2.85 -8.56
CA LEU A 52 2.30 3.38 -7.22
C LEU A 52 2.68 4.88 -7.22
N PRO A 53 2.24 5.68 -6.25
CA PRO A 53 2.78 7.02 -6.04
C PRO A 53 4.31 7.02 -5.97
N GLY A 54 4.97 8.06 -6.50
CA GLY A 54 6.44 8.09 -6.59
C GLY A 54 7.17 7.90 -5.26
N TRP A 55 6.57 8.34 -4.14
CA TRP A 55 7.14 8.18 -2.79
C TRP A 55 7.25 6.72 -2.32
N PHE A 56 6.62 5.76 -3.01
CA PHE A 56 6.81 4.33 -2.72
C PHE A 56 8.20 3.81 -3.09
N TYR A 57 8.94 4.50 -3.95
CA TYR A 57 10.27 4.04 -4.35
C TYR A 57 11.16 3.85 -3.11
N PRO A 58 11.82 2.68 -2.96
CA PRO A 58 12.68 2.44 -1.82
C PRO A 58 13.90 3.36 -1.89
N GLY A 59 13.96 4.33 -0.98
CA GLY A 59 15.18 5.12 -0.76
C GLY A 59 16.27 4.26 -0.12
N ALA A 60 17.53 4.67 -0.22
CA ALA A 60 18.66 3.93 0.34
C ALA A 60 18.54 3.67 1.85
N GLU A 61 17.90 4.59 2.57
CA GLU A 61 17.73 4.55 4.04
C GLU A 61 16.39 3.96 4.50
N LYS A 62 15.49 3.59 3.57
CA LYS A 62 14.15 3.12 3.93
C LYS A 62 14.02 1.61 3.77
N ALA A 63 13.30 0.98 4.68
CA ALA A 63 13.03 -0.46 4.68
C ALA A 63 12.28 -0.94 3.43
N GLY A 64 11.54 -0.06 2.78
CA GLY A 64 10.74 -0.36 1.58
C GLY A 64 9.55 -1.27 1.86
N LEU A 65 8.78 -1.54 0.81
CA LEU A 65 7.70 -2.52 0.84
C LEU A 65 8.28 -3.91 1.11
N SER A 66 7.69 -4.65 2.05
CA SER A 66 8.13 -6.00 2.41
C SER A 66 8.29 -6.86 1.15
N TYR A 67 9.36 -7.67 1.09
CA TYR A 67 9.76 -8.46 -0.08
C TYR A 67 10.21 -7.70 -1.34
N HIS A 68 10.26 -6.35 -1.31
CA HIS A 68 10.59 -5.52 -2.47
C HIS A 68 11.73 -4.52 -2.19
N ARG A 69 12.71 -4.89 -1.35
CA ARG A 69 13.94 -4.08 -1.16
C ARG A 69 14.85 -4.05 -2.39
N ASP A 70 14.74 -5.06 -3.25
CA ASP A 70 15.50 -5.13 -4.49
C ASP A 70 15.03 -4.04 -5.47
N VAL A 71 15.86 -3.01 -5.61
CA VAL A 71 15.60 -1.83 -6.46
C VAL A 71 15.40 -2.19 -7.95
N SER A 72 15.89 -3.35 -8.41
CA SER A 72 15.71 -3.79 -9.80
C SER A 72 14.25 -4.08 -10.16
N ARG A 73 13.40 -4.27 -9.15
CA ARG A 73 11.94 -4.45 -9.32
C ARG A 73 11.20 -3.14 -9.51
N TRP A 74 11.87 -2.00 -9.35
CA TRP A 74 11.27 -0.68 -9.37
C TRP A 74 11.74 0.10 -10.59
N THR A 75 10.83 0.85 -11.21
CA THR A 75 11.14 1.74 -12.32
C THR A 75 10.56 3.12 -12.01
N PRO A 76 11.40 4.10 -11.62
CA PRO A 76 10.96 5.47 -11.38
C PRO A 76 10.34 6.09 -12.64
N GLY A 77 9.25 6.81 -12.46
CA GLY A 77 8.65 7.72 -13.44
C GLY A 77 8.67 9.16 -12.90
N GLU A 78 7.94 10.06 -13.55
CA GLU A 78 7.87 11.47 -13.16
C GLU A 78 7.08 11.69 -11.85
N ASP A 79 5.86 11.17 -11.76
CA ASP A 79 4.94 11.31 -10.62
C ASP A 79 4.61 9.98 -9.92
N HIS A 80 5.13 8.89 -10.47
CA HIS A 80 4.82 7.52 -10.05
C HIS A 80 6.07 6.64 -10.06
N VAL A 81 5.93 5.45 -9.49
CA VAL A 81 6.89 4.37 -9.61
C VAL A 81 6.18 3.12 -10.08
N LEU A 82 6.78 2.41 -11.04
CA LEU A 82 6.33 1.08 -11.40
C LEU A 82 7.02 0.04 -10.52
N LEU A 83 6.25 -0.91 -10.01
CA LEU A 83 6.75 -2.05 -9.23
C LEU A 83 6.41 -3.35 -9.97
N HIS A 84 7.39 -4.21 -10.19
CA HIS A 84 7.17 -5.61 -10.55
C HIS A 84 7.06 -6.45 -9.27
N SER A 85 5.82 -6.71 -8.84
CA SER A 85 5.54 -7.36 -7.57
C SER A 85 5.99 -8.82 -7.56
N ALA A 86 6.44 -9.28 -6.40
CA ALA A 86 6.78 -10.67 -6.18
C ALA A 86 5.52 -11.55 -6.25
N GLY A 87 5.60 -12.70 -6.92
CA GLY A 87 4.49 -13.65 -6.97
C GLY A 87 4.24 -14.41 -5.66
N ARG A 88 4.94 -14.07 -4.59
CA ARG A 88 4.92 -14.77 -3.29
C ARG A 88 4.36 -13.82 -2.24
N GLY A 89 3.12 -14.05 -1.83
CA GLY A 89 2.41 -13.25 -0.83
C GLY A 89 1.03 -12.82 -1.30
N GLN A 90 0.03 -12.92 -0.43
CA GLN A 90 -1.30 -12.31 -0.65
C GLN A 90 -1.27 -10.81 -0.31
N GLU A 91 -0.36 -10.41 0.58
CA GLU A 91 -0.25 -9.07 1.15
C GLU A 91 1.22 -8.67 1.29
N PHE A 92 1.49 -7.37 1.25
CA PHE A 92 2.80 -6.78 1.53
C PHE A 92 2.63 -5.62 2.52
N VAL A 93 3.58 -5.51 3.44
CA VAL A 93 3.53 -4.55 4.54
C VAL A 93 4.49 -3.39 4.27
N PHE A 94 4.07 -2.22 4.70
CA PHE A 94 4.78 -0.96 4.54
C PHE A 94 4.77 -0.20 5.87
N ASP A 95 5.93 0.27 6.34
CA ASP A 95 6.00 1.05 7.57
C ASP A 95 5.60 2.51 7.31
N CYS A 96 4.44 2.92 7.83
CA CYS A 96 3.92 4.26 7.65
C CYS A 96 4.68 5.33 8.48
N GLN A 97 5.56 4.95 9.42
CA GLN A 97 6.42 5.90 10.13
C GLN A 97 7.60 6.33 9.25
N GLU A 98 8.17 5.41 8.45
CA GLU A 98 9.23 5.72 7.47
C GLU A 98 8.68 6.43 6.21
N TYR A 99 7.37 6.31 5.98
CA TYR A 99 6.67 6.87 4.83
C TYR A 99 5.37 7.58 5.26
N PRO A 100 5.49 8.75 5.89
CA PRO A 100 4.33 9.50 6.37
C PRO A 100 3.35 9.92 5.26
N GLU A 101 3.81 9.99 4.01
CA GLU A 101 2.97 10.25 2.82
C GLU A 101 1.84 9.22 2.66
N ALA A 102 2.05 8.00 3.16
CA ALA A 102 1.05 6.94 3.16
C ALA A 102 -0.23 7.36 3.90
N VAL A 103 -0.12 8.16 4.97
CA VAL A 103 -1.27 8.57 5.79
C VAL A 103 -2.26 9.42 4.99
N ALA A 104 -1.75 10.42 4.26
CA ALA A 104 -2.57 11.28 3.42
C ALA A 104 -3.18 10.49 2.23
N TRP A 105 -2.38 9.61 1.62
CA TRP A 105 -2.83 8.77 0.51
C TRP A 105 -3.93 7.78 0.93
N LEU A 106 -3.75 7.07 2.06
CA LEU A 106 -4.75 6.17 2.63
C LEU A 106 -6.04 6.92 2.96
N SER A 107 -5.94 8.11 3.57
CA SER A 107 -7.10 8.94 3.86
C SER A 107 -7.89 9.28 2.61
N ALA A 108 -7.21 9.67 1.52
CA ALA A 108 -7.86 9.98 0.26
C ALA A 108 -8.60 8.77 -0.34
N LEU A 109 -7.98 7.58 -0.31
CA LEU A 109 -8.59 6.34 -0.80
C LEU A 109 -9.79 5.89 0.03
N LEU A 110 -9.67 5.93 1.35
CA LEU A 110 -10.73 5.45 2.26
C LEU A 110 -11.94 6.37 2.27
N CYS A 111 -11.73 7.67 2.06
CA CYS A 111 -12.78 8.68 1.95
C CYS A 111 -13.30 8.89 0.53
N LEU A 112 -12.99 7.98 -0.42
CA LEU A 112 -13.63 7.98 -1.74
C LEU A 112 -15.15 7.80 -1.58
N ASN A 113 -15.85 8.93 -1.61
CA ASN A 113 -17.30 8.98 -1.77
C ASN A 113 -17.57 9.42 -3.20
N ARG A 114 -18.09 8.52 -4.03
CA ARG A 114 -18.73 8.93 -5.27
C ARG A 114 -20.22 8.72 -5.10
N ASP A 115 -20.90 9.81 -4.77
CA ASP A 115 -22.33 9.94 -5.00
C ASP A 115 -22.55 9.86 -6.50
N THR A 116 -22.99 8.69 -6.97
CA THR A 116 -23.82 8.50 -8.17
C THR A 116 -24.30 7.05 -8.22
#